data_AF-A0A1V5USN2-F1
#
_entry.id   AF-A0A1V5USN2-F1
#
_cell.length_a   1.000
_cell.length_b   1.000
_cell.length_c   1.000
_cell.angle_alpha   90.00
_cell.angle_beta   90.00
_cell.angle_gamma   90.00
#
_symmetry.space_group_name_H-M   'P 1'
#
loop_
_entity.id
_entity.type
_entity.pdbx_description
1 polymer ?
#
loop_
_entity_poly.entity_id
_entity_poly.type
_entity_poly.pdbx_seq_one_letter_code
_entity_poly.pdbx_strand_id
1 'polypeptide(L)'
;MKNSFFFLTIALSSLFSVLSAADFTVTVLSGMDKVFPEIDDFSFPLGWKRAEIAAAGRESENFQVALIPLAKALDGVSVTVRDLRMEDGKIFPAGKIVWHRVGYVRTKSGTGTLTRTGRRWPDVLMPGEPFSVARGFVGSVFFTVTVPTGTPIGVYRGFIDFNAAGAEKQSVLLELTVRSFDLPLRGKLRTQFSFHPGTWEAWYHPERAREAYGVPASAPAGSAYGNYFHDSAGAKDLLSEKDWFRVYDFLLAHRLSPVFIYNWNSVKTPPRIFPPLEHLSYCYGAE
;
A
#
# COMPACT_ATOMS: atom_id res chain seq x y z
N MET A 1 37.46 -42.99 -66.53
CA MET A 1 37.51 -41.78 -65.69
C MET A 1 36.35 -40.88 -66.08
N LYS A 2 35.25 -40.90 -65.32
CA LYS A 2 34.09 -40.00 -65.45
C LYS A 2 33.79 -39.50 -64.04
N ASN A 3 33.99 -38.20 -63.81
CA ASN A 3 33.76 -37.56 -62.52
C ASN A 3 32.30 -37.12 -62.42
N SER A 4 31.59 -37.63 -61.41
CA SER A 4 30.29 -37.11 -60.98
C SER A 4 30.50 -35.89 -60.08
N PHE A 5 29.87 -34.77 -60.43
CA PHE A 5 29.71 -33.62 -59.54
C PHE A 5 28.48 -33.85 -58.66
N PHE A 6 28.68 -33.85 -57.34
CA PHE A 6 27.63 -33.91 -56.33
C PHE A 6 27.25 -32.46 -55.96
N PHE A 7 26.00 -32.07 -56.21
CA PHE A 7 25.46 -30.79 -55.72
C PHE A 7 25.03 -30.98 -54.25
N LEU A 8 25.72 -30.32 -53.33
CA LEU A 8 25.32 -30.22 -51.93
C LEU A 8 24.51 -28.94 -51.74
N THR A 9 23.19 -29.06 -51.75
CA THR A 9 22.28 -27.98 -51.37
C THR A 9 22.27 -27.86 -49.85
N ILE A 10 22.99 -26.88 -49.30
CA ILE A 10 22.90 -26.54 -47.88
C ILE A 10 21.57 -25.83 -47.65
N ALA A 11 20.64 -26.51 -46.98
CA ALA A 11 19.40 -25.92 -46.51
C ALA A 11 19.72 -24.88 -45.42
N LEU A 12 19.59 -23.60 -45.77
CA LEU A 12 19.64 -22.49 -44.82
C LEU A 12 18.29 -22.46 -44.08
N SER A 13 18.14 -23.29 -43.05
CA SER A 13 16.97 -23.24 -42.18
C SER A 13 17.12 -22.04 -41.24
N SER A 14 16.36 -21.00 -41.57
CA SER A 14 16.21 -19.75 -40.83
C SER A 14 15.85 -19.99 -39.36
N LEU A 15 16.80 -19.77 -38.46
CA LEU A 15 16.52 -19.55 -37.04
C LEU A 15 16.01 -18.11 -36.87
N PHE A 16 14.77 -17.86 -37.28
CA PHE A 16 14.05 -16.70 -36.76
C PHE A 16 13.61 -17.06 -35.34
N SER A 17 14.48 -16.79 -34.37
CA SER A 17 14.02 -16.60 -32.99
C SER A 17 13.04 -15.44 -33.04
N VAL A 18 11.74 -15.74 -32.97
CA VAL A 18 10.72 -14.74 -32.70
C VAL A 18 11.05 -14.22 -31.31
N LEU A 19 11.73 -13.06 -31.24
CA LEU A 19 11.67 -12.22 -30.06
C LEU A 19 10.20 -11.83 -29.92
N SER A 20 9.46 -12.62 -29.14
CA SER A 20 8.15 -12.20 -28.69
C SER A 20 8.38 -10.94 -27.88
N ALA A 21 7.90 -9.80 -28.36
CA ALA A 21 7.84 -8.61 -27.53
C ALA A 21 7.04 -8.97 -26.26
N ALA A 22 7.55 -8.59 -25.09
CA ALA A 22 6.85 -8.89 -23.84
C ALA A 22 5.44 -8.29 -23.87
N ASP A 23 4.44 -9.06 -23.44
CA ASP A 23 3.03 -8.61 -23.39
C ASP A 23 2.85 -7.40 -22.45
N PHE A 24 3.71 -7.30 -21.44
CA PHE A 24 3.82 -6.18 -20.51
C PHE A 24 5.24 -5.98 -20.02
N THR A 25 5.51 -4.78 -19.52
CA THR A 25 6.73 -4.49 -18.77
C THR A 25 6.38 -4.07 -17.35
N VAL A 26 7.37 -4.17 -16.47
CA VAL A 26 7.31 -3.67 -15.10
C VAL A 26 8.41 -2.65 -14.88
N THR A 27 8.14 -1.64 -14.05
CA THR A 27 9.15 -0.67 -13.64
C THR A 27 8.97 -0.32 -12.17
N VAL A 28 10.08 -0.33 -11.44
CA VAL A 28 10.14 0.03 -10.02
C VAL A 28 10.19 1.55 -9.89
N LEU A 29 9.41 2.07 -8.95
CA LEU A 29 9.27 3.49 -8.65
C LEU A 29 9.40 3.72 -7.13
N SER A 30 9.59 4.97 -6.73
CA SER A 30 9.55 5.35 -5.32
C SER A 30 8.13 5.18 -4.77
N GLY A 31 7.96 4.79 -3.51
CA GLY A 31 6.64 4.80 -2.89
C GLY A 31 6.03 6.21 -2.72
N MET A 32 6.83 7.26 -2.94
CA MET A 32 6.36 8.66 -2.93
C MET A 32 5.73 9.09 -4.26
N ASP A 33 5.95 8.33 -5.34
CA ASP A 33 5.45 8.69 -6.66
C ASP A 33 3.92 8.47 -6.76
N LYS A 34 3.23 9.39 -7.41
CA LYS A 34 1.79 9.25 -7.69
C LYS A 34 1.59 8.65 -9.08
N VAL A 35 1.37 7.34 -9.15
CA VAL A 35 1.10 6.62 -10.40
C VAL A 35 -0.38 6.73 -10.74
N PHE A 36 -0.69 7.54 -11.74
CA PHE A 36 -2.06 7.70 -12.22
C PHE A 36 -2.46 6.53 -13.14
N PRO A 37 -3.76 6.19 -13.19
CA PRO A 37 -4.20 4.97 -13.86
C PRO A 37 -4.19 5.08 -15.38
N GLU A 38 -4.32 6.27 -15.96
CA GLU A 38 -4.23 6.51 -17.41
C GLU A 38 -2.76 6.51 -17.87
N ILE A 39 -2.44 5.76 -18.93
CA ILE A 39 -1.07 5.67 -19.45
C ILE A 39 -0.53 7.02 -19.94
N ASP A 40 -1.40 7.92 -20.41
CA ASP A 40 -1.01 9.24 -20.91
C ASP A 40 -0.44 10.16 -19.80
N ASP A 41 -0.78 9.88 -18.54
CA ASP A 41 -0.24 10.58 -17.37
C ASP A 41 1.06 9.93 -16.85
N PHE A 42 1.48 8.79 -17.42
CA PHE A 42 2.66 8.05 -16.98
C PHE A 42 3.94 8.63 -17.57
N SER A 43 4.82 9.16 -16.71
CA SER A 43 6.04 9.87 -17.12
C SER A 43 7.33 9.31 -16.52
N PHE A 44 7.28 8.08 -15.98
CA PHE A 44 8.44 7.45 -15.35
C PHE A 44 9.25 6.59 -16.33
N PRO A 45 10.55 6.33 -16.04
CA PRO A 45 11.36 5.41 -16.82
C PRO A 45 10.75 4.00 -16.88
N LEU A 46 10.89 3.34 -18.03
CA LEU A 46 10.39 1.98 -18.26
C LEU A 46 11.47 0.93 -18.05
N GLY A 47 11.06 -0.26 -17.60
CA GLY A 47 11.92 -1.44 -17.54
C GLY A 47 12.97 -1.42 -16.43
N TRP A 48 12.90 -0.50 -15.48
CA TRP A 48 13.76 -0.53 -14.30
C TRP A 48 13.32 -1.64 -13.35
N LYS A 49 14.04 -2.76 -13.34
CA LYS A 49 13.64 -4.01 -12.65
C LYS A 49 14.41 -4.28 -11.35
N ARG A 50 14.88 -3.23 -10.67
CA ARG A 50 15.61 -3.33 -9.40
C ARG A 50 15.03 -2.37 -8.35
N ALA A 51 14.58 -2.92 -7.22
CA ALA A 51 14.20 -2.18 -6.03
C ALA A 51 15.32 -2.28 -4.99
N GLU A 52 15.80 -1.13 -4.52
CA GLU A 52 16.84 -1.01 -3.51
C GLU A 52 16.30 -0.21 -2.34
N ILE A 53 16.19 -0.86 -1.18
CA ILE A 53 15.71 -0.24 0.05
C ILE A 53 16.64 -0.60 1.21
N ALA A 54 16.67 0.24 2.23
CA ALA A 54 17.47 0.02 3.42
C ALA A 54 16.65 0.34 4.66
N ALA A 55 16.63 -0.59 5.62
CA ALA A 55 15.80 -0.49 6.81
C ALA A 55 16.55 -1.02 8.05
N ALA A 56 16.34 -0.38 9.19
CA ALA A 56 16.71 -0.87 10.50
C ALA A 56 15.75 -1.96 10.97
N GLY A 57 16.14 -2.75 11.98
CA GLY A 57 15.16 -3.61 12.61
C GLY A 57 14.09 -2.78 13.31
N ARG A 58 12.86 -3.29 13.34
CA ARG A 58 11.67 -2.50 13.69
C ARG A 58 11.41 -1.32 12.74
N GLU A 59 11.86 -1.35 11.49
CA GLU A 59 11.48 -0.36 10.48
C GLU A 59 10.66 -1.01 9.36
N SER A 60 9.83 -0.20 8.71
CA SER A 60 9.08 -0.60 7.52
C SER A 60 9.43 0.35 6.38
N GLU A 61 9.92 -0.19 5.27
CA GLU A 61 10.26 0.55 4.07
C GLU A 61 9.38 0.15 2.90
N ASN A 62 9.28 1.01 1.89
CA ASN A 62 8.33 0.82 0.81
C ASN A 62 8.87 1.22 -0.57
N PHE A 63 8.24 0.66 -1.59
CA PHE A 63 8.43 0.99 -3.00
C PHE A 63 7.16 0.58 -3.76
N GLN A 64 7.08 0.95 -5.04
CA GLN A 64 5.98 0.48 -5.88
C GLN A 64 6.49 -0.04 -7.22
N VAL A 65 5.69 -0.89 -7.86
CA VAL A 65 5.96 -1.42 -9.20
C VAL A 65 4.76 -1.10 -10.08
N ALA A 66 5.02 -0.38 -11.17
CA ALA A 66 4.05 -0.15 -12.22
C ALA A 66 4.10 -1.28 -13.25
N LEU A 67 2.93 -1.79 -13.64
CA LEU A 67 2.71 -2.78 -14.67
C LEU A 67 2.06 -2.11 -15.87
N ILE A 68 2.73 -2.20 -17.02
CA ILE A 68 2.37 -1.47 -18.23
C ILE A 68 2.08 -2.48 -19.33
N PRO A 69 0.80 -2.71 -19.67
CA PRO A 69 0.42 -3.55 -20.79
C PRO A 69 0.90 -2.94 -22.10
N LEU A 70 1.64 -3.71 -22.91
CA LEU A 70 2.24 -3.24 -24.17
C LEU A 70 1.38 -3.63 -25.37
N ALA A 71 0.94 -4.88 -25.43
CA ALA A 71 0.20 -5.43 -26.57
C ALA A 71 -1.31 -5.52 -26.30
N LYS A 72 -1.68 -6.12 -25.17
CA LYS A 72 -3.05 -6.50 -24.80
C LYS A 72 -3.34 -6.17 -23.33
N ALA A 73 -4.61 -6.23 -22.94
CA ALA A 73 -4.97 -6.15 -21.52
C ALA A 73 -4.35 -7.32 -20.74
N LEU A 74 -4.06 -7.09 -19.45
CA LEU A 74 -3.57 -8.12 -18.54
C LEU A 74 -4.73 -8.60 -17.68
N ASP A 75 -4.95 -9.90 -17.66
CA ASP A 75 -5.96 -10.55 -16.84
C ASP A 75 -5.32 -11.47 -15.80
N GLY A 76 -5.92 -11.51 -14.61
CA GLY A 76 -5.43 -12.37 -13.52
C GLY A 76 -4.00 -12.06 -13.08
N VAL A 77 -3.62 -10.77 -13.09
CA VAL A 77 -2.33 -10.32 -12.59
C VAL A 77 -2.16 -10.75 -11.15
N SER A 78 -1.11 -11.51 -10.86
CA SER A 78 -0.76 -12.00 -9.54
C SER A 78 0.70 -11.74 -9.21
N VAL A 79 0.98 -11.54 -7.93
CA VAL A 79 2.31 -11.18 -7.41
C VAL A 79 2.77 -12.25 -6.44
N THR A 80 3.95 -12.79 -6.70
CA THR A 80 4.60 -13.77 -5.82
C THR A 80 5.92 -13.20 -5.32
N VAL A 81 6.01 -13.00 -4.01
CA VAL A 81 7.25 -12.60 -3.35
C VAL A 81 8.02 -13.85 -2.94
N ARG A 82 9.31 -13.92 -3.28
CA ARG A 82 10.19 -15.00 -2.83
C ARG A 82 10.96 -14.58 -1.58
N ASP A 83 11.44 -15.55 -0.82
CA ASP A 83 12.39 -15.31 0.26
C ASP A 83 13.60 -14.55 -0.28
N LEU A 84 14.08 -13.57 0.50
CA LEU A 84 15.35 -12.92 0.22
C LEU A 84 16.46 -13.66 0.95
N ARG A 85 17.65 -13.71 0.36
CA ARG A 85 18.79 -14.46 0.88
C ARG A 85 20.05 -13.60 0.89
N MET A 86 20.82 -13.73 1.95
CA MET A 86 22.22 -13.29 1.98
C MET A 86 23.11 -14.33 1.30
N GLU A 87 24.34 -13.92 0.95
CA GLU A 87 25.36 -14.82 0.39
C GLU A 87 25.73 -15.96 1.34
N ASP A 88 25.67 -15.72 2.65
CA ASP A 88 25.91 -16.72 3.69
C ASP A 88 24.71 -17.66 3.97
N GLY A 89 23.63 -17.52 3.20
CA GLY A 89 22.45 -18.37 3.26
C GLY A 89 21.37 -17.94 4.26
N LYS A 90 21.58 -16.88 5.07
CA LYS A 90 20.53 -16.34 5.94
C LYS A 90 19.31 -15.91 5.13
N ILE A 91 18.12 -16.19 5.67
CA ILE A 91 16.83 -15.97 5.00
C ILE A 91 16.10 -14.80 5.64
N PHE A 92 15.67 -13.86 4.80
CA PHE A 92 14.61 -12.91 5.14
C PHE A 92 13.30 -13.42 4.52
N PRO A 93 12.31 -13.81 5.34
CA PRO A 93 11.16 -14.55 4.84
C PRO A 93 10.22 -13.66 4.01
N ALA A 94 9.70 -14.20 2.91
CA ALA A 94 8.76 -13.51 2.02
C ALA A 94 7.54 -12.93 2.75
N GLY A 95 7.08 -13.59 3.82
CA GLY A 95 5.94 -13.15 4.64
C GLY A 95 6.16 -11.82 5.38
N LYS A 96 7.36 -11.23 5.33
CA LYS A 96 7.65 -9.88 5.84
C LYS A 96 7.55 -8.79 4.78
N ILE A 97 7.18 -9.17 3.56
CA ILE A 97 6.98 -8.29 2.41
C ILE A 97 5.51 -8.42 2.02
N VAL A 98 4.74 -7.38 2.32
CA VAL A 98 3.32 -7.30 1.98
C VAL A 98 3.18 -6.47 0.73
N TRP A 99 2.25 -6.84 -0.15
CA TRP A 99 1.93 -6.07 -1.33
C TRP A 99 0.44 -5.73 -1.38
N HIS A 100 0.14 -4.59 -2.00
CA HIS A 100 -1.19 -4.05 -2.14
C HIS A 100 -1.41 -3.58 -3.58
N ARG A 101 -2.59 -3.83 -4.13
CA ARG A 101 -2.99 -3.16 -5.37
C ARG A 101 -3.34 -1.71 -5.04
N VAL A 102 -2.76 -0.75 -5.76
CA VAL A 102 -3.16 0.65 -5.63
C VAL A 102 -4.55 0.84 -6.24
N GLY A 103 -5.49 1.28 -5.41
CA GLY A 103 -6.84 1.68 -5.74
C GLY A 103 -6.96 3.19 -5.95
N TYR A 104 -7.99 3.58 -6.68
CA TYR A 104 -8.16 4.94 -7.14
C TYR A 104 -9.46 5.57 -6.65
N VAL A 105 -9.38 6.77 -6.09
CA VAL A 105 -10.54 7.56 -5.65
C VAL A 105 -10.78 8.68 -6.64
N ARG A 106 -12.03 8.84 -7.10
CA ARG A 106 -12.40 9.98 -7.94
C ARG A 106 -12.70 11.18 -7.05
N THR A 107 -11.88 12.22 -7.18
CA THR A 107 -12.15 13.50 -6.52
C THR A 107 -13.31 14.21 -7.21
N LYS A 108 -14.06 15.05 -6.47
CA LYS A 108 -15.05 15.95 -7.09
C LYS A 108 -14.33 17.03 -7.89
N SER A 109 -14.98 17.55 -8.92
CA SER A 109 -14.52 18.78 -9.58
C SER A 109 -14.54 19.91 -8.55
N GLY A 110 -13.40 20.55 -8.33
CA GLY A 110 -13.28 21.65 -7.39
C GLY A 110 -13.57 22.98 -8.08
N THR A 111 -14.06 23.96 -7.33
CA THR A 111 -14.11 25.36 -7.75
C THR A 111 -12.85 26.05 -7.23
N GLY A 112 -11.79 26.16 -8.04
CA GLY A 112 -10.53 26.81 -7.65
C GLY A 112 -9.36 26.49 -8.57
N THR A 113 -8.15 26.91 -8.17
CA THR A 113 -6.87 26.70 -8.89
C THR A 113 -6.25 25.31 -8.69
N LEU A 114 -6.94 24.42 -7.97
CA LEU A 114 -6.47 23.06 -7.71
C LEU A 114 -6.40 22.28 -9.03
N THR A 115 -5.20 21.83 -9.36
CA THR A 115 -4.97 21.00 -10.55
C THR A 115 -5.49 19.57 -10.31
N ARG A 116 -5.86 18.88 -11.40
CA ARG A 116 -6.29 17.47 -11.39
C ARG A 116 -7.51 17.15 -10.49
N THR A 117 -8.40 18.13 -10.24
CA THR A 117 -9.74 17.85 -9.68
C THR A 117 -10.60 17.07 -10.68
N GLY A 118 -11.58 16.31 -10.19
CA GLY A 118 -12.43 15.45 -11.05
C GLY A 118 -11.73 14.18 -11.56
N ARG A 119 -10.43 14.00 -11.28
CA ARG A 119 -9.59 12.88 -11.71
C ARG A 119 -9.55 11.76 -10.67
N ARG A 120 -9.04 10.61 -11.10
CA ARG A 120 -8.75 9.43 -10.26
C ARG A 120 -7.39 9.59 -9.59
N TRP A 121 -7.36 9.54 -8.27
CA TRP A 121 -6.16 9.68 -7.46
C TRP A 121 -5.73 8.33 -6.88
N PRO A 122 -4.45 7.94 -7.00
CA PRO A 122 -3.91 6.72 -6.39
C PRO A 122 -3.74 6.94 -4.88
N ASP A 123 -4.68 6.42 -4.10
CA ASP A 123 -4.76 6.76 -2.67
C ASP A 123 -5.08 5.56 -1.76
N VAL A 124 -5.67 4.50 -2.32
CA VAL A 124 -6.10 3.35 -1.53
C VAL A 124 -5.12 2.20 -1.71
N LEU A 125 -4.70 1.56 -0.62
CA LEU A 125 -3.97 0.29 -0.67
C LEU A 125 -4.95 -0.86 -0.50
N MET A 126 -5.42 -1.42 -1.62
CA MET A 126 -6.34 -2.55 -1.62
C MET A 126 -5.60 -3.85 -1.21
N PRO A 127 -6.31 -4.86 -0.67
CA PRO A 127 -5.73 -6.18 -0.43
C PRO A 127 -5.03 -6.75 -1.66
N GLY A 128 -3.98 -7.53 -1.42
CA GLY A 128 -3.21 -8.21 -2.47
C GLY A 128 -3.97 -9.40 -3.05
N GLU A 129 -4.85 -9.12 -4.01
CA GLU A 129 -5.66 -10.11 -4.73
C GLU A 129 -5.45 -10.00 -6.25
N PRO A 130 -5.69 -11.07 -7.02
CA PRO A 130 -5.58 -11.01 -8.47
C PRO A 130 -6.40 -9.87 -9.10
N PHE A 131 -5.86 -9.22 -10.12
CA PHE A 131 -6.51 -8.07 -10.76
C PHE A 131 -6.26 -8.02 -12.26
N SER A 132 -7.03 -7.19 -12.97
CA SER A 132 -6.82 -6.92 -14.40
C SER A 132 -6.33 -5.50 -14.63
N VAL A 133 -5.58 -5.29 -15.70
CA VAL A 133 -5.12 -3.98 -16.18
C VAL A 133 -5.50 -3.86 -17.65
N ALA A 134 -6.43 -2.95 -17.95
CA ALA A 134 -6.84 -2.68 -19.31
C ALA A 134 -5.68 -2.06 -20.12
N ARG A 135 -5.66 -2.30 -21.44
CA ARG A 135 -4.75 -1.59 -22.34
C ARG A 135 -5.03 -0.08 -22.27
N GLY A 136 -3.98 0.74 -22.23
CA GLY A 136 -4.10 2.19 -22.04
C GLY A 136 -4.13 2.62 -20.56
N PHE A 137 -3.97 1.67 -19.63
CA PHE A 137 -3.92 1.92 -18.19
C PHE A 137 -2.65 1.33 -17.58
N VAL A 138 -2.31 1.83 -16.39
CA VAL A 138 -1.19 1.36 -15.58
C VAL A 138 -1.74 0.64 -14.34
N GLY A 139 -1.30 -0.59 -14.14
CA GLY A 139 -1.46 -1.27 -12.85
C GLY A 139 -0.38 -0.78 -11.89
N SER A 140 -0.72 -0.48 -10.65
CA SER A 140 0.29 -0.16 -9.63
C SER A 140 0.15 -1.10 -8.44
N VAL A 141 1.28 -1.65 -8.01
CA VAL A 141 1.40 -2.51 -6.85
C VAL A 141 2.37 -1.87 -5.87
N PHE A 142 1.90 -1.58 -4.67
CA PHE A 142 2.69 -1.01 -3.59
C PHE A 142 3.21 -2.12 -2.68
N PHE A 143 4.47 -2.05 -2.28
CA PHE A 143 5.12 -3.03 -1.42
C PHE A 143 5.57 -2.40 -0.11
N THR A 144 5.37 -3.11 1.00
CA THR A 144 5.85 -2.75 2.33
C THR A 144 6.71 -3.88 2.86
N VAL A 145 7.97 -3.59 3.16
CA VAL A 145 8.95 -4.52 3.74
C VAL A 145 9.14 -4.17 5.20
N THR A 146 8.73 -5.05 6.11
CA THR A 146 8.87 -4.83 7.56
C THR A 146 10.00 -5.66 8.11
N VAL A 147 11.05 -5.02 8.62
CA VAL A 147 12.22 -5.70 9.17
C VAL A 147 11.99 -5.99 10.66
N PRO A 148 11.93 -7.26 11.09
CA PRO A 148 11.83 -7.58 12.51
C PRO A 148 13.02 -7.07 13.33
N THR A 149 12.83 -6.85 14.62
CA THR A 149 13.91 -6.60 15.58
C THR A 149 14.92 -7.76 15.54
N GLY A 150 16.21 -7.46 15.68
CA GLY A 150 17.27 -8.47 15.66
C GLY A 150 17.48 -9.18 14.33
N THR A 151 16.91 -8.68 13.22
CA THR A 151 17.23 -9.19 11.89
C THR A 151 18.73 -9.00 11.63
N PRO A 152 19.47 -10.04 11.20
CA PRO A 152 20.91 -9.92 10.97
C PRO A 152 21.22 -8.86 9.92
N ILE A 153 22.18 -7.97 10.23
CA ILE A 153 22.71 -6.97 9.30
C ILE A 153 23.24 -7.65 8.04
N GLY A 154 22.97 -7.04 6.89
CA GLY A 154 23.50 -7.48 5.62
C GLY A 154 22.61 -7.08 4.45
N VAL A 155 22.98 -7.58 3.28
CA VAL A 155 22.23 -7.36 2.05
C VAL A 155 21.52 -8.66 1.66
N TYR A 156 20.19 -8.62 1.70
CA TYR A 156 19.35 -9.73 1.28
C TYR A 156 18.83 -9.48 -0.13
N ARG A 157 18.89 -10.50 -0.99
CA ARG A 157 18.44 -10.41 -2.38
C ARG A 157 17.43 -11.50 -2.70
N GLY A 158 16.42 -11.15 -3.48
CA GLY A 158 15.42 -12.09 -3.98
C GLY A 158 14.59 -11.45 -5.07
N PHE A 159 13.64 -12.20 -5.61
CA PHE A 159 12.83 -11.73 -6.73
C PHE A 159 11.36 -11.63 -6.34
N ILE A 160 10.70 -10.65 -6.94
CA ILE A 160 9.24 -10.52 -6.97
C ILE A 160 8.79 -10.83 -8.38
N ASP A 161 7.90 -11.81 -8.49
CA ASP A 161 7.37 -12.29 -9.77
C ASP A 161 5.98 -11.74 -10.01
N PHE A 162 5.76 -11.25 -11.23
CA PHE A 162 4.49 -10.77 -11.74
C PHE A 162 4.03 -11.69 -12.86
N ASN A 163 2.87 -12.32 -12.68
CA ASN A 163 2.29 -13.24 -13.65
C ASN A 163 0.95 -12.68 -14.14
N ALA A 164 0.61 -12.87 -15.41
CA ALA A 164 -0.70 -12.58 -15.96
C ALA A 164 -1.08 -13.68 -16.96
N ALA A 165 -2.38 -13.92 -17.15
CA ALA A 165 -2.87 -14.99 -17.98
C ALA A 165 -2.39 -14.85 -19.44
N GLY A 166 -1.71 -15.86 -19.95
CA GLY A 166 -1.20 -15.89 -21.32
C GLY A 166 -0.14 -14.83 -21.62
N ALA A 167 0.57 -14.34 -20.60
CA ALA A 167 1.68 -13.39 -20.72
C ALA A 167 2.97 -13.95 -20.13
N GLU A 168 4.11 -13.52 -20.66
CA GLU A 168 5.42 -13.88 -20.11
C GLU A 168 5.63 -13.26 -18.72
N LYS A 169 6.06 -14.09 -17.76
CA LYS A 169 6.36 -13.67 -16.40
C LYS A 169 7.41 -12.55 -16.38
N GLN A 170 7.14 -11.50 -15.63
CA GLN A 170 8.12 -10.43 -15.35
C GLN A 170 8.65 -10.58 -13.92
N SER A 171 9.92 -10.27 -13.70
CA SER A 171 10.54 -10.32 -12.37
C SER A 171 11.25 -9.01 -12.04
N VAL A 172 11.16 -8.60 -10.77
CA VAL A 172 11.90 -7.48 -10.18
C VAL A 172 12.88 -8.03 -9.14
N LEU A 173 14.14 -7.62 -9.20
CA LEU A 173 15.12 -7.88 -8.14
C LEU A 173 14.85 -6.94 -6.97
N LEU A 174 14.60 -7.49 -5.78
CA LEU A 174 14.56 -6.75 -4.53
C LEU A 174 15.89 -6.94 -3.79
N GLU A 175 16.54 -5.83 -3.48
CA GLU A 175 17.69 -5.75 -2.60
C GLU A 175 17.32 -4.99 -1.33
N LEU A 176 17.35 -5.68 -0.20
CA LEU A 176 17.10 -5.13 1.13
C LEU A 176 18.42 -5.05 1.90
N THR A 177 18.84 -3.84 2.26
CA THR A 177 19.93 -3.62 3.21
C THR A 177 19.38 -3.50 4.62
N VAL A 178 19.67 -4.49 5.48
CA VAL A 178 19.33 -4.42 6.91
C VAL A 178 20.44 -3.71 7.68
N ARG A 179 20.11 -2.65 8.41
CA ARG A 179 21.08 -1.87 9.22
C ARG A 179 21.49 -2.62 10.50
N SER A 180 22.58 -2.20 11.13
CA SER A 180 23.13 -2.81 12.37
C SER A 180 22.40 -2.41 13.66
N PHE A 181 21.24 -1.78 13.57
CA PHE A 181 20.51 -1.28 14.74
C PHE A 181 19.01 -1.51 14.59
N ASP A 182 18.33 -1.53 15.73
CA ASP A 182 16.88 -1.59 15.83
C ASP A 182 16.33 -0.22 16.25
N LEU A 183 15.21 0.18 15.66
CA LEU A 183 14.41 1.29 16.18
C LEU A 183 13.79 0.89 17.54
N PRO A 184 13.60 1.87 18.45
CA PRO A 184 12.94 1.60 19.71
C PRO A 184 11.50 1.15 19.48
N LEU A 185 11.01 0.22 20.31
CA LEU A 185 9.63 -0.25 20.24
C LEU A 185 8.63 0.90 20.42
N ARG A 186 8.95 1.82 21.34
CA ARG A 186 8.16 3.03 21.60
C ARG A 186 8.84 4.24 20.97
N GLY A 187 8.07 5.02 20.22
CA GLY A 187 8.55 6.25 19.60
C GLY A 187 9.17 7.21 20.62
N LYS A 188 10.29 7.81 20.26
CA LYS A 188 10.96 8.87 21.03
C LYS A 188 10.77 10.26 20.43
N LEU A 189 10.11 10.33 19.27
CA LEU A 189 9.78 11.60 18.63
C LEU A 189 8.79 12.36 19.51
N ARG A 190 9.04 13.66 19.68
CA ARG A 190 8.11 14.58 20.37
C ARG A 190 6.87 14.90 19.53
N THR A 191 6.84 14.45 18.28
CA THR A 191 5.71 14.66 17.37
C THR A 191 4.50 13.88 17.86
N GLN A 192 3.45 14.62 18.17
CA GLN A 192 2.17 14.07 18.55
C GLN A 192 1.39 13.72 17.27
N PHE A 193 0.94 12.48 17.17
CA PHE A 193 -0.04 12.06 16.19
C PHE A 193 -1.39 11.93 16.87
N SER A 194 -2.46 12.37 16.21
CA SER A 194 -3.82 12.23 16.71
C SER A 194 -4.70 11.59 15.67
N PHE A 195 -5.48 10.62 16.11
CA PHE A 195 -6.52 9.97 15.33
C PHE A 195 -7.89 10.51 15.77
N HIS A 196 -8.84 10.69 14.83
CA HIS A 196 -10.15 11.24 15.16
C HIS A 196 -11.22 10.14 15.33
N PRO A 197 -11.58 9.76 16.57
CA PRO A 197 -12.51 8.65 16.84
C PRO A 197 -13.90 8.87 16.23
N GLY A 198 -14.41 10.10 16.25
CA GLY A 198 -15.73 10.44 15.70
C GLY A 198 -15.88 10.13 14.20
N THR A 199 -14.78 10.20 13.44
CA THR A 199 -14.77 9.88 12.01
C THR A 199 -15.05 8.40 11.78
N TRP A 200 -14.51 7.53 12.64
CA TRP A 200 -14.73 6.08 12.53
C TRP A 200 -16.12 5.68 12.98
N GLU A 201 -16.61 6.24 14.08
CA GLU A 201 -17.99 6.05 14.50
C GLU A 201 -18.98 6.48 13.41
N ALA A 202 -18.76 7.63 12.77
CA ALA A 202 -19.58 8.12 11.66
C ALA A 202 -19.46 7.27 10.39
N TRP A 203 -18.33 6.61 10.17
CA TRP A 203 -18.15 5.70 9.04
C TRP A 203 -18.95 4.40 9.22
N TYR A 204 -18.85 3.76 10.38
CA TYR A 204 -19.52 2.48 10.65
C TYR A 204 -21.00 2.63 11.03
N HIS A 205 -21.36 3.73 11.68
CA HIS A 205 -22.72 4.02 12.12
C HIS A 205 -23.16 5.45 11.77
N PRO A 206 -23.25 5.79 10.46
CA PRO A 206 -23.50 7.15 10.01
C PRO A 206 -24.79 7.76 10.57
N GLU A 207 -25.89 7.00 10.61
CA GLU A 207 -27.17 7.53 11.11
C GLU A 207 -27.14 7.79 12.63
N ARG A 208 -26.57 6.85 13.40
CA ARG A 208 -26.42 7.01 14.85
C ARG A 208 -25.47 8.16 15.19
N ALA A 209 -24.40 8.33 14.41
CA ALA A 209 -23.48 9.44 14.55
C ALA A 209 -24.17 10.77 14.23
N ARG A 210 -25.01 10.83 13.20
CA ARG A 210 -25.76 12.05 12.88
C ARG A 210 -26.74 12.42 13.98
N GLU A 211 -27.48 11.46 14.50
CA GLU A 211 -28.38 11.66 15.64
C GLU A 211 -27.60 12.14 16.88
N ALA A 212 -26.52 11.43 17.22
CA ALA A 212 -25.70 11.73 18.40
C ALA A 212 -24.99 13.09 18.32
N TYR A 213 -24.63 13.56 17.11
CA TYR A 213 -23.93 14.83 16.88
C TYR A 213 -24.88 15.96 16.43
N GLY A 214 -26.20 15.76 16.50
CA GLY A 214 -27.19 16.77 16.13
C GLY A 214 -27.12 17.20 14.66
N VAL A 215 -26.65 16.33 13.76
CA VAL A 215 -26.49 16.62 12.33
C VAL A 215 -27.83 16.37 11.62
N PRO A 216 -28.49 17.39 11.04
CA PRO A 216 -29.77 17.22 10.36
C PRO A 216 -29.66 16.23 9.21
N ALA A 217 -30.68 15.41 8.94
CA ALA A 217 -30.68 14.45 7.82
C ALA A 217 -30.40 15.09 6.44
N SER A 218 -30.74 16.37 6.26
CA SER A 218 -30.47 17.14 5.04
C SER A 218 -29.00 17.57 4.85
N ALA A 219 -28.17 17.48 5.88
CA ALA A 219 -26.78 17.92 5.81
C ALA A 219 -25.94 16.97 4.92
N PRO A 220 -24.92 17.48 4.19
CA PRO A 220 -24.00 16.64 3.42
C PRO A 220 -23.40 15.51 4.27
N ALA A 221 -23.11 14.35 3.68
CA ALA A 221 -22.49 13.21 4.39
C ALA A 221 -21.21 13.60 5.16
N GLY A 222 -20.44 14.57 4.62
CA GLY A 222 -19.26 15.16 5.25
C GLY A 222 -19.51 15.86 6.60
N SER A 223 -20.75 16.26 6.88
CA SER A 223 -21.08 17.12 8.04
C SER A 223 -21.05 16.36 9.36
N ALA A 224 -21.28 15.05 9.35
CA ALA A 224 -21.14 14.20 10.53
C ALA A 224 -19.67 14.12 11.02
N TYR A 225 -18.71 14.27 10.09
CA TYR A 225 -17.28 14.21 10.40
C TYR A 225 -16.76 15.49 11.07
N GLY A 226 -17.37 16.65 10.77
CA GLY A 226 -16.97 17.94 11.36
C GLY A 226 -17.65 18.27 12.69
N ASN A 227 -18.89 17.81 12.91
CA ASN A 227 -19.67 18.18 14.10
C ASN A 227 -19.26 17.47 15.39
N TYR A 228 -18.50 16.37 15.31
CA TYR A 228 -17.93 15.71 16.50
C TYR A 228 -17.17 16.67 17.42
N PHE A 229 -16.52 17.69 16.85
CA PHE A 229 -15.74 18.69 17.59
C PHE A 229 -16.58 19.66 18.43
N HIS A 230 -17.87 19.84 18.11
CA HIS A 230 -18.67 20.93 18.64
C HIS A 230 -19.72 20.50 19.66
N ASP A 231 -20.21 19.26 19.59
CA ASP A 231 -21.30 18.79 20.45
C ASP A 231 -21.20 17.30 20.81
N SER A 232 -20.00 16.83 21.17
CA SER A 232 -19.79 15.49 21.75
C SER A 232 -20.19 15.39 23.23
N ALA A 233 -20.78 16.46 23.76
CA ALA A 233 -21.34 16.55 25.10
C ALA A 233 -22.41 15.46 25.34
N GLY A 234 -22.00 14.34 25.95
CA GLY A 234 -22.89 13.20 26.18
C GLY A 234 -22.98 12.19 25.03
N ALA A 235 -22.14 12.32 23.99
CA ALA A 235 -22.03 11.34 22.93
C ALA A 235 -21.49 10.01 23.49
N LYS A 236 -22.38 9.00 23.58
CA LYS A 236 -22.04 7.64 23.97
C LYS A 236 -21.14 6.98 22.91
N ASP A 237 -20.39 5.98 23.33
CA ASP A 237 -19.68 5.08 22.42
C ASP A 237 -20.67 4.49 21.40
N LEU A 238 -20.43 4.79 20.12
CA LEU A 238 -21.28 4.31 19.03
C LEU A 238 -20.83 2.95 18.52
N LEU A 239 -19.54 2.64 18.67
CA LEU A 239 -18.95 1.34 18.38
C LEU A 239 -19.04 0.42 19.61
N SER A 240 -19.10 -0.89 19.35
CA SER A 240 -18.95 -1.89 20.41
C SER A 240 -17.52 -1.88 20.95
N GLU A 241 -17.32 -2.35 22.19
CA GLU A 241 -15.98 -2.53 22.78
C GLU A 241 -15.06 -3.36 21.85
N LYS A 242 -15.59 -4.45 21.31
CA LYS A 242 -14.88 -5.31 20.35
C LYS A 242 -14.42 -4.54 19.10
N ASP A 243 -15.25 -3.64 18.59
CA ASP A 243 -14.90 -2.84 17.42
C ASP A 243 -13.87 -1.77 17.78
N TRP A 244 -13.94 -1.18 18.97
CA TRP A 244 -12.89 -0.30 19.47
C TRP A 244 -11.55 -0.99 19.61
N PHE A 245 -11.52 -2.22 20.14
CA PHE A 245 -10.27 -2.98 20.25
C PHE A 245 -9.66 -3.26 18.88
N ARG A 246 -10.46 -3.52 17.86
CA ARG A 246 -9.97 -3.63 16.47
C ARG A 246 -9.33 -2.33 15.98
N VAL A 247 -9.90 -1.17 16.32
CA VAL A 247 -9.29 0.14 15.98
C VAL A 247 -7.96 0.31 16.72
N TYR A 248 -7.91 -0.03 18.01
CA TYR A 248 -6.69 0.07 18.80
C TYR A 248 -5.59 -0.86 18.28
N ASP A 249 -5.92 -2.11 17.97
CA ASP A 249 -4.99 -3.07 17.37
C ASP A 249 -4.44 -2.55 16.06
N PHE A 250 -5.29 -1.99 15.20
CA PHE A 250 -4.88 -1.38 13.94
C PHE A 250 -3.89 -0.21 14.17
N LEU A 251 -4.25 0.74 15.04
CA LEU A 251 -3.39 1.89 15.33
C LEU A 251 -2.05 1.45 15.93
N LEU A 252 -2.07 0.54 16.91
CA LEU A 252 -0.86 0.03 17.58
C LEU A 252 0.02 -0.79 16.65
N ALA A 253 -0.56 -1.61 15.76
CA ALA A 253 0.18 -2.35 14.73
C ALA A 253 0.94 -1.39 13.78
N HIS A 254 0.45 -0.16 13.61
CA HIS A 254 1.08 0.89 12.82
C HIS A 254 1.81 1.95 13.67
N ARG A 255 2.06 1.68 14.96
CA ARG A 255 2.74 2.58 15.92
C ARG A 255 2.08 3.93 16.10
N LEU A 256 0.77 3.99 15.91
CA LEU A 256 -0.05 5.15 16.17
C LEU A 256 -0.63 5.03 17.59
N SER A 257 -0.51 6.10 18.36
CA SER A 257 -1.16 6.18 19.67
C SER A 257 -2.67 6.17 19.47
N PRO A 258 -3.42 5.31 20.18
CA PRO A 258 -4.89 5.35 20.18
C PRO A 258 -5.43 6.54 21.00
N VAL A 259 -4.56 7.31 21.67
CA VAL A 259 -4.98 8.46 22.49
C VAL A 259 -5.31 9.65 21.62
N PHE A 260 -6.51 10.19 21.81
CA PHE A 260 -6.98 11.40 21.15
C PHE A 260 -6.65 12.63 22.00
N ILE A 261 -6.11 13.67 21.36
CA ILE A 261 -5.47 14.79 22.07
C ILE A 261 -6.23 16.11 21.91
N TYR A 262 -7.20 16.16 21.00
CA TYR A 262 -8.03 17.34 20.73
C TYR A 262 -9.42 17.18 21.34
N ASN A 263 -9.48 17.15 22.66
CA ASN A 263 -10.74 17.13 23.37
C ASN A 263 -11.18 18.57 23.64
N TRP A 264 -12.07 19.13 22.81
CA TRP A 264 -12.52 20.50 22.99
C TRP A 264 -13.41 20.59 24.23
N ASN A 265 -13.06 21.46 25.16
CA ASN A 265 -13.87 21.71 26.36
C ASN A 265 -15.20 22.35 25.97
N SER A 266 -16.28 21.57 26.00
CA SER A 266 -17.62 22.10 26.19
C SER A 266 -17.68 22.69 27.61
N VAL A 267 -18.13 23.95 27.74
CA VAL A 267 -18.34 24.59 29.06
C VAL A 267 -19.38 23.86 29.91
N LYS A 268 -20.18 22.97 29.31
CA LYS A 268 -21.35 22.34 29.94
C LYS A 268 -21.14 20.86 30.29
N THR A 269 -20.06 20.22 29.85
CA THR A 269 -19.94 18.74 29.95
C THR A 269 -18.48 18.31 29.95
N PRO A 270 -18.10 17.35 30.82
CA PRO A 270 -16.75 16.82 30.81
C PRO A 270 -16.43 16.19 29.46
N PRO A 271 -15.20 16.40 28.96
CA PRO A 271 -14.86 16.12 27.58
C PRO A 271 -14.52 14.60 27.48
N ARG A 272 -15.00 13.88 26.45
CA ARG A 272 -14.86 12.39 26.35
C ARG A 272 -13.40 11.98 26.20
N ILE A 273 -12.91 11.08 27.05
CA ILE A 273 -11.53 10.57 27.01
C ILE A 273 -11.45 9.38 26.05
N PHE A 274 -10.43 9.36 25.20
CA PHE A 274 -10.17 8.25 24.29
C PHE A 274 -8.72 7.78 24.38
N PRO A 275 -8.47 6.46 24.53
CA PRO A 275 -9.47 5.45 24.92
C PRO A 275 -10.12 5.79 26.28
N PRO A 276 -11.33 5.28 26.59
CA PRO A 276 -11.84 5.26 27.96
C PRO A 276 -10.81 4.68 28.93
N LEU A 277 -10.82 5.10 30.19
CA LEU A 277 -9.80 4.69 31.17
C LEU A 277 -9.74 3.16 31.34
N GLU A 278 -10.90 2.51 31.29
CA GLU A 278 -11.08 1.05 31.30
C GLU A 278 -10.39 0.35 30.11
N HIS A 279 -10.23 1.02 28.97
CA HIS A 279 -9.56 0.49 27.77
C HIS A 279 -8.05 0.79 27.75
N LEU A 280 -7.53 1.63 28.64
CA LEU A 280 -6.10 1.95 28.65
C LEU A 280 -5.23 0.72 28.99
N SER A 281 -5.73 -0.20 29.82
CA SER A 281 -5.05 -1.47 30.12
C SER A 281 -4.99 -2.38 28.88
N TYR A 282 -6.01 -2.36 28.01
CA TYR A 282 -5.96 -3.05 26.72
C TYR A 282 -4.85 -2.46 25.83
N CYS A 283 -4.79 -1.13 25.72
CA CYS A 283 -3.86 -0.45 24.81
C CYS A 283 -2.39 -0.47 25.29
N TYR A 284 -2.17 -0.47 26.60
CA TYR A 284 -0.85 -0.23 27.20
C TYR A 284 -0.45 -1.22 28.29
N GLY A 285 -1.34 -2.14 28.67
CA GLY A 285 -1.20 -3.01 29.84
C GLY A 285 -0.66 -4.41 29.56
N ALA A 286 -0.08 -4.67 28.39
CA ALA A 286 0.68 -5.89 28.13
C ALA A 286 2.14 -5.53 27.82
N GLU A 287 3.06 -6.07 28.63
CA GLU A 287 4.52 -5.94 28.52
C GLU A 287 5.09 -6.64 27.27
#